data_AF-A0A844XF77-F1
#
_entry.id   AF-A0A844XF77-F1
#
_cell.length_a   1.000
_cell.length_b   1.000
_cell.length_c   1.000
_cell.angle_alpha   90.00
_cell.angle_beta   90.00
_cell.angle_gamma   90.00
#
_symmetry.space_group_name_H-M   'P 1'
#
loop_
_entity.id
_entity.type
_entity.pdbx_description
1 polymer ?
#
loop_
_entity_poly.entity_id
_entity_poly.type
_entity_poly.pdbx_seq_one_letter_code
_entity_poly.pdbx_strand_id
1 'polypeptide(L)'
;MSRTMQKSYRQSGVGMLDAAPGTYMVHAYFDDNQVELIKSNILGWQVGQDRRLTPLVLDPRAVDDEGWVIQHPDGRIESEDGRNWPSEDAWLTSQRRERRRDAA
;
A
#
# COMPACT_ATOMS: atom_id res chain seq x y z
N MET A 1 43.98 -29.26 -2.04
CA MET A 1 43.13 -28.45 -1.16
C MET A 1 41.70 -28.54 -1.67
N SER A 2 40.82 -29.23 -0.95
CA SER A 2 39.42 -29.43 -1.39
C SER A 2 38.59 -28.21 -1.03
N ARG A 3 37.93 -27.61 -2.02
CA ARG A 3 37.03 -26.46 -1.83
C ARG A 3 35.72 -26.98 -1.26
N THR A 4 35.54 -26.90 0.05
CA THR A 4 34.29 -27.28 0.70
C THR A 4 33.16 -26.39 0.16
N MET A 5 32.24 -27.00 -0.59
CA MET A 5 31.05 -26.32 -1.11
C MET A 5 30.15 -26.01 0.09
N GLN A 6 30.10 -24.74 0.48
CA GLN A 6 29.24 -24.24 1.55
C GLN A 6 27.78 -24.39 1.08
N LYS A 7 27.05 -25.39 1.59
CA LYS A 7 25.62 -25.56 1.28
C LYS A 7 24.89 -24.30 1.71
N SER A 8 24.45 -23.49 0.75
CA SER A 8 23.57 -22.36 1.00
C SER A 8 22.19 -22.90 1.38
N TYR A 9 21.95 -23.05 2.68
CA TYR A 9 20.60 -23.26 3.20
C TYR A 9 19.86 -21.92 3.08
N ARG A 10 19.36 -21.59 1.88
CA ARG A 10 18.30 -20.60 1.78
C ARG A 10 17.08 -21.23 2.44
N GLN A 11 16.63 -20.62 3.54
CA GLN A 11 15.52 -21.09 4.34
C GLN A 11 14.27 -21.10 3.46
N SER A 12 13.87 -22.28 2.99
CA SER A 12 12.70 -22.47 2.14
C SER A 12 11.43 -22.05 2.90
N GLY A 13 10.56 -21.26 2.26
CA GLY A 13 9.27 -20.87 2.81
C GLY A 13 9.18 -19.47 3.41
N VAL A 14 10.23 -18.65 3.34
CA VAL A 14 10.16 -17.20 3.62
C VAL A 14 9.97 -16.47 2.30
N GLY A 15 9.04 -15.53 2.24
CA GLY A 15 8.77 -14.79 1.02
C GLY A 15 7.48 -14.00 1.03
N MET A 16 7.01 -13.69 -0.17
CA MET A 16 5.85 -12.85 -0.43
C MET A 16 4.91 -13.60 -1.35
N LEU A 17 3.63 -13.60 -1.03
CA LEU A 17 2.57 -14.15 -1.88
C LEU A 17 1.61 -13.03 -2.24
N ASP A 18 1.24 -12.94 -3.51
CA ASP A 18 0.23 -11.97 -3.94
C ASP A 18 -1.12 -12.33 -3.33
N ALA A 19 -1.89 -11.30 -2.98
CA ALA A 19 -3.27 -11.51 -2.56
C ALA A 19 -4.14 -11.81 -3.78
N ALA A 20 -5.18 -12.62 -3.59
CA ALA A 20 -6.20 -12.79 -4.62
C ALA A 20 -6.95 -11.46 -4.82
N PRO A 21 -7.32 -11.08 -6.05
CA PRO A 21 -8.13 -9.89 -6.30
C PRO A 21 -9.40 -9.87 -5.43
N GLY A 22 -9.70 -8.73 -4.82
CA GLY A 22 -10.85 -8.58 -3.92
C GLY A 22 -10.62 -9.09 -2.49
N THR A 23 -9.40 -9.46 -2.12
CA THR A 23 -9.06 -9.77 -0.72
C THR A 23 -8.91 -8.48 0.09
N TYR A 24 -9.67 -8.36 1.17
CA TYR A 24 -9.58 -7.23 2.10
C TYR A 24 -9.68 -7.70 3.56
N MET A 25 -9.14 -6.90 4.47
CA MET A 25 -9.35 -7.03 5.90
C MET A 25 -10.39 -6.01 6.36
N VAL A 26 -11.23 -6.39 7.31
CA VAL A 26 -12.17 -5.45 7.96
C VAL A 26 -11.63 -5.17 9.36
N HIS A 27 -11.38 -3.90 9.64
CA HIS A 27 -11.03 -3.40 10.96
C HIS A 27 -12.25 -2.72 11.56
N ALA A 28 -12.60 -3.09 12.79
CA ALA A 28 -13.57 -2.36 13.58
C ALA A 28 -12.84 -1.43 14.55
N TYR A 29 -13.06 -0.12 14.40
CA TYR A 29 -12.67 0.86 15.40
C TYR A 29 -13.86 1.16 16.28
N PHE A 30 -13.63 1.11 17.59
CA PHE A 30 -14.63 1.42 18.60
C PHE A 30 -14.22 2.74 19.25
N ASP A 31 -15.02 3.78 19.03
CA ASP A 31 -14.81 5.09 19.64
C ASP A 31 -16.15 5.65 20.12
N ASP A 32 -16.24 6.06 21.38
CA ASP A 32 -17.37 6.75 22.02
C ASP A 32 -18.79 6.41 21.46
N ASN A 33 -19.19 5.13 21.55
CA ASN A 33 -20.47 4.55 21.08
C ASN A 33 -20.70 4.47 19.56
N GLN A 34 -19.69 4.77 18.74
CA GLN A 34 -19.71 4.53 17.30
C GLN A 34 -18.79 3.36 16.93
N VAL A 35 -19.25 2.56 15.97
CA VAL A 35 -18.46 1.48 15.38
C VAL A 35 -18.16 1.89 13.95
N GLU A 36 -16.89 2.17 13.67
CA GLU A 36 -16.41 2.43 12.34
C GLU A 36 -15.81 1.16 11.75
N LEU A 37 -16.29 0.76 10.58
CA LEU A 37 -15.78 -0.40 9.85
C LEU A 37 -14.93 0.08 8.68
N ILE A 38 -13.62 -0.15 8.79
CA ILE A 38 -12.67 0.21 7.75
C ILE A 38 -12.26 -1.04 6.98
N LYS A 39 -12.40 -0.98 5.65
CA LYS A 39 -11.90 -2.01 4.75
C LYS A 39 -10.49 -1.64 4.31
N SER A 40 -9.56 -2.56 4.50
CA SER A 40 -8.17 -2.39 4.09
C SER A 40 -7.82 -3.44 3.03
N ASN A 41 -7.47 -3.00 1.83
CA ASN A 41 -7.11 -3.90 0.75
C ASN A 41 -5.81 -4.64 1.09
N ILE A 42 -5.82 -5.97 0.96
CA ILE A 42 -4.62 -6.77 1.15
C ILE A 42 -3.90 -6.83 -0.19
N LEU A 43 -2.65 -6.35 -0.21
CA LEU A 43 -1.78 -6.38 -1.38
C LEU A 43 -1.07 -7.73 -1.52
N GLY A 44 -0.76 -8.36 -0.40
CA GLY A 44 -0.10 -9.65 -0.35
C GLY A 44 0.07 -10.19 1.06
N TRP A 45 0.79 -11.30 1.18
CA TRP A 45 1.07 -11.99 2.42
C TRP A 45 2.58 -12.16 2.58
N GLN A 46 3.11 -11.65 3.68
CA GLN A 46 4.46 -11.96 4.11
C GLN A 46 4.47 -13.31 4.83
N VAL A 47 5.34 -14.22 4.40
CA VAL A 47 5.55 -15.52 5.04
C VAL A 47 6.77 -15.43 5.96
N GLY A 48 6.53 -15.51 7.27
CA GLY A 48 7.57 -15.51 8.30
C GLY A 48 8.34 -16.82 8.38
N GLN A 49 9.51 -16.78 9.04
CA GLN A 49 10.32 -17.99 9.29
C GLN A 49 9.59 -19.04 10.16
N ASP A 50 8.64 -18.60 10.98
CA ASP A 50 7.76 -19.43 11.79
C ASP A 50 6.53 -19.92 11.01
N ARG A 51 6.49 -19.69 9.69
CA ARG A 51 5.36 -19.99 8.78
C ARG A 51 4.08 -19.25 9.12
N ARG A 52 4.15 -18.17 9.89
CA ARG A 52 3.01 -17.25 10.03
C ARG A 52 2.85 -16.40 8.78
N LEU A 53 1.60 -16.21 8.38
CA LEU A 53 1.22 -15.27 7.32
C LEU A 53 0.85 -13.94 7.98
N THR A 54 1.52 -12.88 7.54
CA THR A 54 1.18 -11.50 7.94
C THR A 54 0.64 -10.78 6.71
N PRO A 55 -0.58 -10.20 6.76
CA PRO A 55 -1.11 -9.46 5.63
C PRO A 55 -0.32 -8.16 5.44
N LEU A 56 -0.07 -7.82 4.18
CA LEU A 56 0.44 -6.52 3.79
C LEU A 56 -0.72 -5.70 3.27
N VAL A 57 -0.98 -4.61 3.96
CA VAL A 57 -2.09 -3.71 3.69
C VAL A 57 -1.57 -2.31 3.43
N LEU A 58 -2.32 -1.53 2.66
CA LEU A 58 -2.20 -0.08 2.70
C LEU A 58 -2.90 0.39 3.98
N ASP A 59 -2.18 1.08 4.87
CA ASP A 59 -2.77 1.63 6.10
C ASP A 59 -3.92 2.57 5.73
N PRO A 60 -5.19 2.22 6.03
CA PRO A 60 -6.35 3.02 5.65
C PRO A 60 -6.34 4.44 6.24
N ARG A 61 -5.72 4.63 7.41
CA ARG A 61 -5.67 5.94 8.08
C ARG A 61 -4.64 6.87 7.45
N ALA A 62 -3.60 6.32 6.84
CA ALA A 62 -2.69 7.10 6.01
C ALA A 62 -3.36 7.63 4.73
N VAL A 63 -4.57 7.16 4.43
CA VAL A 63 -5.35 7.49 3.23
C VAL A 63 -6.49 8.47 3.52
N ASP A 64 -6.99 8.51 4.76
CA ASP A 64 -8.14 9.35 5.16
C ASP A 64 -7.78 10.83 5.41
N ASP A 65 -6.59 11.14 5.96
CA ASP A 65 -6.29 12.51 6.43
C ASP A 65 -5.63 13.42 5.38
N GLU A 66 -4.86 12.85 4.43
CA GLU A 66 -4.08 13.65 3.45
C GLU A 66 -4.58 13.55 2.00
N GLY A 67 -5.64 12.75 1.78
CA GLY A 67 -6.14 12.40 0.46
C GLY A 67 -5.15 11.52 -0.32
N TRP A 68 -5.67 10.60 -1.14
CA TRP A 68 -4.80 9.66 -1.86
C TRP A 68 -4.69 9.92 -3.35
N VAL A 69 -3.58 9.44 -3.91
CA VAL A 69 -3.37 9.29 -5.34
C VAL A 69 -2.81 7.91 -5.68
N ILE A 70 -3.26 7.34 -6.79
CA ILE A 70 -2.76 6.08 -7.36
C ILE A 70 -2.00 6.40 -8.64
N GLN A 71 -0.76 5.91 -8.75
CA GLN A 71 -0.04 5.84 -10.02
C GLN A 71 -0.36 4.53 -10.73
N HIS A 72 -0.98 4.64 -11.89
CA HIS A 72 -1.31 3.51 -12.77
C HIS A 72 -0.05 3.02 -13.52
N PRO A 73 -0.03 1.77 -14.01
CA PRO A 73 1.12 1.24 -14.75
C PRO A 73 1.49 2.02 -16.03
N ASP A 74 0.55 2.77 -16.59
CA ASP A 74 0.74 3.66 -17.74
C ASP A 74 1.33 5.04 -17.35
N GLY A 75 1.58 5.27 -16.06
CA GLY A 75 2.11 6.52 -15.50
C GLY A 75 1.04 7.55 -15.12
N ARG A 76 -0.24 7.29 -15.41
CA ARG A 76 -1.36 8.17 -15.04
C ARG A 76 -1.51 8.24 -13.52
N ILE A 77 -1.82 9.43 -12.99
CA ILE A 77 -2.18 9.64 -11.59
C ILE A 77 -3.69 9.83 -11.48
N GLU A 78 -4.34 9.20 -10.51
CA GLU A 78 -5.77 9.34 -10.19
C GLU A 78 -5.93 9.61 -8.69
N SER A 79 -6.69 10.63 -8.31
CA SER A 79 -6.99 10.96 -6.91
C SER A 79 -8.35 10.44 -6.46
N GLU A 80 -8.56 10.45 -5.14
CA GLU A 80 -9.80 10.05 -4.48
C GLU A 80 -11.08 10.75 -4.97
N ASP A 81 -10.95 12.00 -5.40
CA ASP A 81 -12.05 12.85 -5.86
C ASP A 81 -12.30 12.73 -7.38
N GLY A 82 -11.63 11.78 -8.03
CA GLY A 82 -11.80 11.47 -9.46
C GLY A 82 -11.00 12.38 -10.40
N ARG A 83 -10.23 13.35 -9.89
CA ARG A 83 -9.27 14.09 -10.72
C ARG A 83 -8.16 13.15 -11.18
N ASN A 84 -7.60 13.46 -12.35
CA ASN A 84 -6.53 12.68 -12.94
C ASN A 84 -5.50 13.56 -13.64
N TRP A 85 -4.29 13.02 -13.72
CA TRP A 85 -3.16 13.65 -14.39
C TRP A 85 -2.46 12.62 -15.28
N PRO A 86 -1.97 13.02 -16.46
CA PRO A 86 -1.34 12.09 -17.39
C PRO A 86 0.02 11.56 -16.89
N SER A 87 0.62 12.20 -15.88
CA SER A 87 1.90 11.81 -15.29
C SER A 87 2.05 12.35 -13.87
N GLU A 88 3.03 11.81 -13.15
CA GLU A 88 3.48 12.32 -11.85
C GLU A 88 3.90 13.79 -11.92
N ASP A 89 4.64 14.20 -12.96
CA ASP A 89 5.07 15.60 -13.15
C ASP A 89 3.89 16.56 -13.30
N ALA A 90 2.84 16.14 -14.02
CA ALA A 90 1.63 16.94 -14.20
C ALA A 90 0.87 17.10 -12.87
N TRP A 91 0.83 16.05 -12.04
CA TRP A 91 0.28 16.10 -10.69
C TRP A 91 1.11 16.98 -9.76
N LEU A 92 2.43 16.80 -9.68
CA LEU A 92 3.31 17.65 -8.86
C LEU A 92 3.20 19.13 -9.23
N THR A 93 3.01 19.44 -10.53
CA THR A 93 2.77 20.81 -10.99
C THR A 93 1.42 21.35 -10.53
N SER A 94 0.34 20.54 -10.54
CA SER A 94 -0.97 20.97 -10.03
C SER A 94 -0.92 21.22 -8.52
N GLN A 95 -0.26 20.35 -7.76
CA GLN A 95 -0.07 20.47 -6.32
C GLN A 95 0.68 21.75 -5.93
N ARG A 96 1.74 22.10 -6.69
CA ARG A 96 2.47 23.36 -6.48
C ARG A 96 1.61 24.59 -6.77
N ARG A 97 0.67 24.51 -7.72
CA ARG A 97 -0.25 25.61 -8.04
C ARG A 97 -1.32 25.79 -6.95
N GLU A 98 -1.89 24.69 -6.45
CA GLU A 98 -2.87 24.72 -5.36
C GLU A 98 -2.28 25.33 -4.09
N ARG A 99 -1.10 24.85 -3.65
CA ARG A 99 -0.43 25.42 -2.47
C ARG A 99 -0.11 26.91 -2.60
N ARG A 100 0.19 27.39 -3.80
CA ARG A 100 0.41 28.83 -4.06
C ARG A 100 -0.88 29.64 -3.99
N ARG A 101 -2.00 29.05 -4.41
CA ARG A 101 -3.32 29.70 -4.34
C ARG A 101 -3.78 29.81 -2.89
N ASP A 102 -3.58 28.76 -2.10
CA ASP A 102 -4.06 28.73 -0.72
C ASP A 102 -3.19 29.57 0.24
N ALA A 103 -1.97 29.92 -0.18
CA ALA A 103 -1.05 30.80 0.55
C ALA A 103 -1.18 32.30 0.20
N ALA A 104 -2.04 32.66 -0.76
CA ALA A 104 -2.26 34.03 -1.23
C ALA A 104 -3.60 34.58 -0.70
#